data_AF-A0A386REY2-F1
#
_entry.id   AF-A0A386REY2-F1
#
_cell.length_a   1.000
_cell.length_b   1.000
_cell.length_c   1.000
_cell.angle_alpha   90.00
_cell.angle_beta   90.00
_cell.angle_gamma   90.00
#
_symmetry.space_group_name_H-M   'P 1'
#
loop_
_entity.id
_entity.type
_entity.pdbx_description
1 polymer ?
#
loop_
_entity_poly.entity_id
_entity_poly.type
_entity_poly.pdbx_seq_one_letter_code
_entity_poly.pdbx_strand_id
1 'polypeptide(L)'
;MDVNDSKQFVEAAYAAYRKHPATDTFTLQFMAFITINYLNCCYHQHADKSYAESTFKFLQELPVDPAIGLEKLIGKFYQAVFSGDEQKARSLKSIIQDCGYASIIDDIEID
;
A
#
# COMPACT_ATOMS: atom_id res chain seq x y z
N MET A 1 -5.50 -9.12 14.20
CA MET A 1 -6.41 -7.97 14.08
C MET A 1 -7.21 -8.18 12.81
N ASP A 2 -8.53 -8.05 12.85
CA ASP A 2 -9.32 -8.18 11.63
C ASP A 2 -9.20 -6.93 10.76
N VAL A 3 -9.66 -7.04 9.51
CA VAL A 3 -9.56 -5.97 8.52
C VAL A 3 -10.41 -4.74 8.85
N ASN A 4 -11.49 -4.89 9.64
CA ASN A 4 -12.33 -3.76 10.06
C ASN A 4 -11.64 -2.90 11.12
N ASP A 5 -11.07 -3.53 12.15
CA ASP A 5 -10.27 -2.85 13.15
C ASP A 5 -9.09 -2.12 12.48
N SER A 6 -8.40 -2.84 11.59
CA SER A 6 -7.26 -2.28 10.85
C SER A 6 -7.69 -1.07 10.00
N LYS A 7 -8.86 -1.13 9.35
CA LYS A 7 -9.44 -0.01 8.58
C LYS A 7 -9.65 1.21 9.46
N GLN A 8 -10.22 1.05 10.64
CA GLN A 8 -10.48 2.17 11.55
C GLN A 8 -9.18 2.87 11.96
N PHE A 9 -8.13 2.12 12.30
CA PHE A 9 -6.85 2.68 12.70
C PHE A 9 -6.15 3.42 11.56
N VAL A 10 -6.11 2.86 10.34
CA VAL A 10 -5.45 3.54 9.22
C VAL A 10 -6.22 4.77 8.77
N GLU A 11 -7.55 4.75 8.76
CA GLU A 11 -8.34 5.94 8.43
C GLU A 11 -8.12 7.07 9.46
N ALA A 12 -8.01 6.73 10.74
CA ALA A 12 -7.67 7.70 11.78
C ALA A 12 -6.27 8.30 11.55
N ALA A 13 -5.29 7.48 11.17
CA ALA A 13 -3.94 7.95 10.84
C ALA A 13 -3.94 8.86 9.60
N TYR A 14 -4.66 8.49 8.54
CA TYR A 14 -4.79 9.29 7.32
C TYR A 14 -5.45 10.64 7.62
N ALA A 15 -6.52 10.64 8.42
CA ALA A 15 -7.21 11.86 8.84
C ALA A 15 -6.28 12.77 9.67
N ALA A 16 -5.50 12.20 10.60
CA ALA A 16 -4.54 12.94 11.40
C ALA A 16 -3.45 13.59 10.53
N TYR A 17 -2.88 12.83 9.59
CA TYR A 17 -1.90 13.36 8.63
C TYR A 17 -2.49 14.47 7.77
N ARG A 18 -3.70 14.31 7.23
CA ARG A 18 -4.36 15.34 6.40
C ARG A 18 -4.60 16.65 7.17
N LYS A 19 -4.86 16.56 8.49
CA LYS A 19 -5.05 17.73 9.35
C LYS A 19 -3.74 18.50 9.55
N HIS A 20 -2.62 17.79 9.65
CA HIS A 20 -1.29 18.36 9.84
C HIS A 20 -0.27 17.67 8.91
N PRO A 21 -0.29 17.98 7.60
CA PRO A 21 0.60 17.32 6.65
C PRO A 21 2.06 17.58 7.00
N ALA A 22 2.85 16.51 7.03
CA ALA A 22 4.27 16.58 7.29
C ALA A 22 5.04 16.06 6.07
N THR A 23 6.14 16.74 5.74
CA THR A 23 7.01 16.35 4.62
C THR A 23 8.35 15.84 5.11
N ASP A 24 8.53 15.67 6.42
CA ASP A 24 9.75 15.05 6.94
C ASP A 24 9.77 13.55 6.58
N THR A 25 10.97 13.06 6.28
CA THR A 25 11.17 11.71 5.77
C THR A 25 10.62 10.63 6.70
N PHE A 26 10.78 10.79 8.02
CA PHE A 26 10.35 9.76 8.97
C PHE A 26 8.84 9.64 9.04
N THR A 27 8.12 10.77 9.08
CA THR A 27 6.65 10.75 9.03
C THR A 27 6.16 10.15 7.71
N LEU A 28 6.76 10.54 6.58
CA LEU A 28 6.38 9.99 5.28
C LEU A 28 6.60 8.47 5.20
N GLN A 29 7.75 7.99 5.63
CA GLN A 29 8.06 6.56 5.68
C GLN A 29 7.09 5.81 6.58
N PHE A 30 6.78 6.36 7.76
CA PHE A 30 5.81 5.74 8.67
C PHE A 30 4.42 5.66 8.03
N MET A 31 3.94 6.76 7.43
CA MET A 31 2.64 6.78 6.76
C MET A 31 2.58 5.82 5.58
N ALA A 32 3.63 5.75 4.76
CA ALA A 32 3.69 4.82 3.64
C ALA A 32 3.74 3.35 4.12
N PHE A 33 4.52 3.08 5.17
CA PHE A 33 4.64 1.75 5.75
C PHE A 33 3.31 1.23 6.32
N ILE A 34 2.58 2.01 7.12
CA ILE A 34 1.27 1.58 7.65
C ILE A 34 0.28 1.31 6.52
N THR A 35 0.37 2.06 5.43
CA THR A 35 -0.49 1.91 4.27
C THR A 35 -0.23 0.60 3.53
N ILE A 36 1.04 0.21 3.35
CA ILE A 36 1.39 -1.08 2.74
C ILE A 36 1.01 -2.25 3.64
N ASN A 37 1.25 -2.17 4.95
CA ASN A 37 0.83 -3.22 5.87
C ASN A 37 -0.69 -3.43 5.85
N TYR A 38 -1.46 -2.34 5.73
CA TYR A 38 -2.91 -2.46 5.62
C TYR A 38 -3.36 -3.08 4.30
N LEU A 39 -2.73 -2.74 3.17
CA LEU A 39 -2.99 -3.42 1.90
C LEU A 39 -2.70 -4.92 1.99
N ASN A 40 -1.59 -5.28 2.64
CA ASN A 40 -1.26 -6.68 2.86
C ASN A 40 -2.32 -7.39 3.70
N CYS A 41 -2.79 -6.73 4.76
CA CYS A 41 -3.89 -7.22 5.60
C CYS A 41 -5.18 -7.41 4.80
N CYS A 42 -5.55 -6.46 3.93
CA CYS A 42 -6.73 -6.58 3.07
C CYS A 42 -6.62 -7.80 2.14
N TYR A 43 -5.44 -8.00 1.55
CA TYR A 43 -5.21 -9.12 0.64
C TYR A 43 -5.36 -10.47 1.34
N HIS A 44 -4.63 -10.69 2.45
CA HIS A 44 -4.65 -11.98 3.16
C HIS A 44 -5.96 -12.30 3.86
N GLN A 45 -6.78 -11.29 4.15
CA GLN A 45 -8.12 -11.50 4.69
C GLN A 45 -9.20 -11.58 3.60
N HIS A 46 -8.80 -11.63 2.32
CA HIS A 46 -9.69 -11.67 1.16
C HIS A 46 -10.76 -10.57 1.21
N ALA A 47 -10.36 -9.38 1.66
CA ALA A 47 -11.26 -8.25 1.76
C ALA A 47 -11.66 -7.77 0.36
N ASP A 48 -12.89 -7.27 0.24
CA ASP A 48 -13.33 -6.63 -0.99
C ASP A 48 -12.46 -5.41 -1.32
N LYS A 49 -12.31 -5.12 -2.61
CA LYS A 49 -11.52 -3.98 -3.10
C LYS A 49 -11.89 -2.65 -2.43
N SER A 50 -13.15 -2.44 -2.07
CA SER A 50 -13.63 -1.25 -1.35
C SER A 50 -12.89 -0.99 -0.02
N TYR A 51 -12.29 -2.01 0.60
CA TYR A 51 -11.44 -1.83 1.78
C TYR A 51 -10.15 -1.07 1.46
N ALA A 52 -9.57 -1.29 0.28
CA ALA A 52 -8.29 -0.75 -0.14
C ALA A 52 -8.37 0.61 -0.86
N GLU A 53 -9.55 1.03 -1.33
CA GLU A 53 -9.71 2.23 -2.18
C GLU A 53 -9.21 3.52 -1.53
N SER A 54 -9.59 3.76 -0.27
CA SER A 54 -9.17 4.94 0.48
C SER A 54 -7.66 4.99 0.70
N THR A 55 -7.05 3.82 0.85
CA THR A 55 -5.61 3.63 0.97
C THR A 55 -4.89 3.93 -0.35
N PHE A 56 -5.40 3.43 -1.49
CA PHE A 56 -4.83 3.78 -2.80
C PHE A 56 -4.92 5.27 -3.08
N LYS A 57 -6.01 5.92 -2.66
CA LYS A 57 -6.15 7.38 -2.74
C LYS A 57 -5.13 8.09 -1.85
N PHE A 58 -4.98 7.65 -0.60
CA PHE A 58 -4.02 8.24 0.33
C PHE A 58 -2.57 8.16 -0.17
N LEU A 59 -2.14 7.04 -0.74
CA LEU A 59 -0.80 6.94 -1.36
C LEU A 59 -0.55 7.96 -2.47
N GLN A 60 -1.60 8.35 -3.21
CA GLN A 60 -1.50 9.38 -4.24
C GLN A 60 -1.44 10.79 -3.65
N GLU A 61 -2.03 11.00 -2.47
CA GLU A 61 -1.98 12.27 -1.73
C GLU A 61 -0.61 12.52 -1.09
N LEU A 62 0.15 11.47 -0.75
CA LEU A 62 1.51 11.62 -0.22
C LEU A 62 2.42 12.35 -1.23
N PRO A 63 3.31 13.25 -0.78
CA PRO A 63 4.22 13.99 -1.64
C PRO A 63 5.15 13.06 -2.45
N VAL A 64 5.68 13.57 -3.56
CA VAL A 64 6.72 12.86 -4.31
C VAL A 64 8.02 12.98 -3.51
N ASP A 65 8.46 11.87 -2.91
CA ASP A 65 9.69 11.80 -2.13
C ASP A 65 10.37 10.44 -2.41
N PRO A 66 11.68 10.41 -2.74
CA PRO A 66 12.40 9.15 -2.98
C PRO A 66 12.35 8.17 -1.81
N ALA A 67 12.24 8.66 -0.58
CA ALA A 67 12.24 7.83 0.62
C ALA A 67 10.99 6.96 0.78
N ILE A 68 9.93 7.22 0.00
CA ILE A 68 8.69 6.42 -0.04
C ILE A 68 8.40 5.84 -1.43
N GLY A 69 9.40 5.83 -2.32
CA GLY A 69 9.24 5.40 -3.69
C GLY A 69 8.87 3.93 -3.83
N LEU A 70 9.48 3.07 -2.98
CA LEU A 70 9.22 1.64 -2.97
C LEU A 70 7.78 1.33 -2.53
N GLU A 71 7.31 1.98 -1.47
CA GLU A 71 5.95 1.82 -0.96
C GLU A 71 4.93 2.27 -2.01
N LYS A 72 5.19 3.38 -2.71
CA LYS A 72 4.32 3.78 -3.83
C LYS A 72 4.30 2.74 -4.95
N LEU A 73 5.42 2.09 -5.24
CA LEU A 73 5.50 1.00 -6.23
C LEU A 73 4.72 -0.24 -5.78
N ILE A 74 4.88 -0.65 -4.52
CA ILE A 74 4.13 -1.77 -3.91
C ILE A 74 2.63 -1.46 -3.88
N GLY A 75 2.25 -0.22 -3.56
CA GLY A 75 0.86 0.21 -3.61
C GLY A 75 0.24 0.11 -5.02
N LYS A 76 1.03 0.38 -6.07
CA LYS A 76 0.59 0.15 -7.46
C LYS A 76 0.46 -1.33 -7.80
N PHE A 77 1.31 -2.18 -7.23
CA PHE A 77 1.22 -3.62 -7.36
C PHE A 77 -0.09 -4.13 -6.75
N TYR A 78 -0.39 -3.80 -5.49
CA TYR A 78 -1.68 -4.15 -4.87
C TYR A 78 -2.86 -3.57 -5.66
N GLN A 79 -2.77 -2.33 -6.15
CA GLN A 79 -3.84 -1.75 -6.95
C GLN A 79 -4.14 -2.58 -8.20
N ALA A 80 -3.11 -3.13 -8.85
CA ALA A 80 -3.26 -4.03 -9.99
C ALA A 80 -3.91 -5.36 -9.59
N VAL A 81 -3.41 -5.99 -8.51
CA VAL A 81 -3.95 -7.25 -7.94
C VAL A 81 -5.45 -7.12 -7.63
N PHE A 82 -5.84 -6.11 -6.85
CA PHE A 82 -7.26 -5.88 -6.50
C PHE A 82 -8.14 -5.51 -7.71
N SER A 83 -7.55 -5.10 -8.83
CA SER A 83 -8.29 -4.79 -10.06
C SER A 83 -8.37 -5.95 -11.06
N GLY A 84 -7.69 -7.07 -10.80
CA GLY A 84 -7.55 -8.17 -11.75
C GLY A 84 -6.68 -7.84 -12.97
N ASP A 85 -5.83 -6.82 -12.89
CA ASP A 85 -4.88 -6.45 -13.95
C ASP A 85 -3.61 -7.29 -13.81
N GLU A 86 -3.70 -8.57 -14.18
CA GLU A 86 -2.63 -9.56 -14.00
C GLU A 86 -1.34 -9.17 -14.72
N GLN A 87 -1.44 -8.63 -15.95
CA GLN A 87 -0.28 -8.21 -16.73
C GLN A 87 0.53 -7.15 -15.98
N LYS A 88 -0.17 -6.14 -15.44
CA LYS A 88 0.47 -5.07 -14.68
C LYS A 88 0.98 -5.57 -13.33
N ALA A 89 0.23 -6.42 -12.64
CA ALA A 89 0.64 -7.01 -11.38
C ALA A 89 1.94 -7.82 -11.55
N ARG A 90 2.03 -8.69 -12.57
CA ARG A 90 3.23 -9.49 -12.87
C ARG A 90 4.42 -8.61 -13.24
N SER A 91 4.19 -7.57 -14.04
CA SER A 91 5.25 -6.61 -14.42
C SER A 91 5.82 -5.88 -13.20
N LEU A 92 4.95 -5.41 -12.30
CA LEU A 92 5.37 -4.73 -11.07
C LEU A 92 6.05 -5.70 -10.08
N LYS A 93 5.53 -6.92 -9.94
CA LYS A 93 6.14 -7.97 -9.10
C LYS A 93 7.57 -8.27 -9.56
N SER A 94 7.80 -8.40 -10.86
CA SER A 94 9.14 -8.59 -11.44
C SER A 94 10.09 -7.46 -11.05
N ILE A 95 9.68 -6.20 -11.24
CA ILE A 95 10.53 -5.03 -10.90
C ILE A 95 10.87 -5.02 -9.40
N ILE A 96 9.88 -5.27 -8.54
CA ILE A 96 10.08 -5.28 -7.08
C ILE A 96 11.04 -6.41 -6.68
N GLN A 97 10.92 -7.58 -7.29
CA GLN A 97 11.80 -8.73 -7.07
C GLN A 97 13.23 -8.46 -7.56
N ASP A 98 13.39 -7.89 -8.76
CA ASP A 98 14.69 -7.54 -9.34
C ASP A 98 15.45 -6.49 -8.50
N CYS A 99 14.71 -5.62 -7.80
CA CYS A 99 15.26 -4.67 -6.84
C CYS A 99 15.64 -5.29 -5.48
N GLY A 100 15.44 -6.60 -5.27
CA GLY A 100 15.80 -7.29 -4.04
C GLY A 100 14.72 -7.27 -2.94
N TYR A 101 13.49 -6.87 -3.26
CA TYR A 101 12.38 -6.77 -2.31
C TYR A 101 11.35 -7.89 -2.43
N ALA A 102 11.77 -9.05 -2.96
CA ALA A 102 10.89 -10.19 -3.19
C ALA A 102 10.11 -10.61 -1.94
N SER A 103 10.78 -10.62 -0.77
CA SER A 103 10.19 -11.06 0.51
C SER A 103 9.04 -10.20 1.02
N ILE A 104 8.74 -9.06 0.37
CA ILE A 104 7.62 -8.19 0.75
C ILE A 104 6.31 -8.64 0.06
N ILE A 105 6.40 -9.33 -1.07
CA ILE A 105 5.25 -9.61 -1.94
C ILE A 105 5.26 -11.03 -2.56
N ASP A 106 6.12 -11.93 -2.09
CA ASP A 106 6.29 -13.25 -2.73
C ASP A 106 5.05 -14.13 -2.56
N ASP A 107 4.44 -14.05 -1.38
CA ASP A 107 3.23 -14.70 -0.91
C ASP A 107 1.93 -14.16 -1.54
N ILE A 108 2.03 -13.09 -2.34
CA ILE A 108 0.89 -12.54 -3.07
C ILE A 108 0.72 -13.30 -4.39
N GLU A 109 -0.35 -14.07 -4.47
CA GLU A 109 -0.81 -14.78 -5.66
C GLU A 109 -1.44 -13.80 -6.67
N ILE A 110 -1.09 -13.99 -7.94
CA ILE A 110 -1.67 -13.31 -9.08
C ILE A 110 -2.30 -14.41 -9.91
N ASP A 111 -3.63 -14.37 -10.01
CA ASP A 111 -4.42 -15.32 -10.80
C ASP A 111 -3.99 -15.36 -12.28
#